data_AF-A0A1B6DRW7-F1
#
_entry.id   AF-A0A1B6DRW7-F1
#
_cell.length_a   1.000
_cell.length_b   1.000
_cell.length_c   1.000
_cell.angle_alpha   90.00
_cell.angle_beta   90.00
_cell.angle_gamma   90.00
#
_symmetry.space_group_name_H-M   'P 1'
#
loop_
_entity.id
_entity.type
_entity.pdbx_description
1 polymer ?
#
loop_
_entity_poly.entity_id
_entity_poly.type
_entity_poly.pdbx_seq_one_letter_code
_entity_poly.pdbx_strand_id
1 'polypeptide(L)'
;EITMNQGKGSVIVQSVYKDIKVYGPSNFVLRNVKVDFEKGRVRIKVFFPQLQMTSNYTINGRILMLPIIGSGYSFGNYTDIEATAVMQGERVMRDGKVHFQVGDFFVDFVI
;
A
#
# COMPACT_ATOMS: atom_id res chain seq x y z
N GLU A 1 -8.25 4.93 9.02
CA GLU A 1 -7.72 6.28 8.71
C GLU A 1 -6.29 6.14 8.25
N ILE A 2 -5.86 6.93 7.26
CA ILE A 2 -4.47 6.99 6.81
C ILE A 2 -4.01 8.44 6.86
N THR A 3 -2.85 8.68 7.47
CA THR A 3 -2.20 9.99 7.51
C THR A 3 -0.93 9.96 6.67
N MET A 4 -0.83 10.87 5.73
CA MET A 4 0.35 11.08 4.90
C MET A 4 0.96 12.44 5.22
N ASN A 5 2.21 12.44 5.64
CA ASN A 5 2.99 13.65 5.85
C ASN A 5 3.99 13.75 4.70
N GLN A 6 3.76 14.70 3.80
CA GLN A 6 4.61 14.96 2.65
C GLN A 6 5.33 16.28 2.86
N GLY A 7 6.66 16.26 2.93
CA GLY A 7 7.40 17.51 2.98
C GLY A 7 8.91 17.39 3.09
N LYS A 8 9.59 18.23 2.32
CA LYS A 8 11.00 18.62 2.47
C LYS A 8 11.12 20.09 2.04
N GLY A 9 11.87 20.89 2.79
CA GLY A 9 12.09 22.31 2.47
C GLY A 9 10.81 23.14 2.50
N SER A 10 10.46 23.75 1.38
CA SER A 10 9.36 24.70 1.27
C SER A 10 7.97 24.10 1.18
N VAL A 11 7.84 22.77 1.04
CA VAL A 11 6.55 22.09 0.98
C VAL A 11 6.38 21.27 2.25
N ILE A 12 5.31 21.54 3.00
CA ILE A 12 4.91 20.77 4.17
C ILE A 12 3.41 20.58 4.08
N VAL A 13 2.97 19.36 3.80
CA VAL A 13 1.56 19.00 3.64
C VAL A 13 1.26 17.76 4.46
N GLN A 14 0.33 17.90 5.38
CA GLN A 14 -0.31 16.76 6.02
C GLN A 14 -1.66 16.53 5.37
N SER A 15 -1.92 15.29 4.97
CA SER A 15 -3.22 14.86 4.47
C SER A 15 -3.70 13.65 5.25
N VAL A 16 -4.96 13.69 5.69
CA VAL A 16 -5.64 12.62 6.41
C VAL A 16 -6.79 12.11 5.54
N TYR A 17 -6.87 10.79 5.36
CA TYR A 17 -7.91 10.12 4.58
C TYR A 17 -8.73 9.18 5.48
N LYS A 18 -10.04 9.37 5.48
CA LYS A 18 -11.05 8.59 6.22
C LYS A 18 -12.00 7.90 5.26
N ASP A 19 -12.69 6.87 5.76
CA ASP A 19 -13.70 6.11 5.00
C ASP A 19 -13.20 5.60 3.64
N ILE A 20 -11.94 5.14 3.62
CA ILE A 20 -11.26 4.69 2.41
C ILE A 20 -11.94 3.40 1.91
N LYS A 21 -12.40 3.42 0.66
CA LYS A 21 -12.88 2.24 -0.05
C LYS A 21 -12.02 2.04 -1.28
N VAL A 22 -11.63 0.79 -1.53
CA VAL A 22 -10.83 0.40 -2.69
C VAL A 22 -11.59 -0.67 -3.46
N TYR A 23 -11.73 -0.46 -4.76
CA TYR A 23 -12.46 -1.33 -5.68
C TYR A 23 -11.52 -1.86 -6.77
N GLY A 24 -11.80 -3.06 -7.27
CA GLY A 24 -10.95 -3.76 -8.23
C GLY A 24 -9.77 -4.59 -7.71
N PRO A 25 -9.40 -4.67 -6.41
CA PRO A 25 -8.20 -5.40 -6.02
C PRO A 25 -8.27 -6.90 -6.33
N SER A 26 -9.47 -7.50 -6.36
CA SER A 26 -9.67 -8.91 -6.72
C SER A 26 -9.41 -9.23 -8.20
N ASN A 27 -9.35 -8.22 -9.08
CA ASN A 27 -9.09 -8.39 -10.51
C ASN A 27 -7.58 -8.44 -10.82
N PHE A 28 -6.74 -8.68 -9.81
CA PHE A 28 -5.31 -8.76 -9.98
C PHE A 28 -4.92 -9.95 -10.86
N VAL A 29 -3.81 -9.78 -11.58
CA VAL A 29 -3.14 -10.83 -12.34
C VAL A 29 -1.85 -11.20 -11.62
N LEU A 30 -1.72 -12.45 -11.22
CA LEU A 30 -0.49 -12.97 -10.64
C LEU A 30 0.56 -13.10 -11.75
N ARG A 31 1.65 -12.32 -11.65
CA ARG A 31 2.71 -12.31 -12.66
C ARG A 31 3.84 -13.28 -12.33
N ASN A 32 4.22 -13.37 -11.06
CA ASN A 32 5.30 -14.26 -10.63
C ASN A 32 5.18 -14.57 -9.14
N VAL A 33 5.51 -15.80 -8.75
CA VAL A 33 5.69 -16.21 -7.36
C VAL A 33 7.03 -16.92 -7.24
N LYS A 34 7.90 -16.41 -6.37
CA LYS A 34 9.15 -17.05 -6.01
C LYS A 34 9.15 -17.36 -4.52
N VAL A 35 9.27 -18.63 -4.18
CA VAL A 35 9.36 -19.10 -2.79
C VAL A 35 10.77 -19.64 -2.56
N ASP A 36 11.43 -19.12 -1.54
CA ASP A 36 12.73 -19.59 -1.04
C ASP A 36 12.51 -20.11 0.39
N PHE A 37 12.33 -21.42 0.52
CA PHE A 37 12.03 -22.05 1.81
C PHE A 37 13.23 -22.08 2.75
N GLU A 38 14.44 -22.17 2.22
CA GLU A 38 15.69 -22.11 2.98
C GLU A 38 15.84 -20.76 3.67
N LYS A 39 15.54 -19.68 2.93
CA LYS A 39 15.60 -18.30 3.45
C LYS A 39 14.29 -17.82 4.05
N GLY A 40 13.25 -18.65 4.11
CA GLY A 40 11.92 -18.26 4.60
C GLY A 40 11.36 -17.02 3.89
N ARG A 41 11.61 -16.86 2.58
CA ARG A 41 11.27 -15.66 1.82
C ARG A 41 10.32 -15.98 0.69
N VAL A 42 9.26 -15.19 0.57
CA VAL A 42 8.30 -15.27 -0.54
C VAL A 42 8.27 -13.93 -1.27
N ARG A 43 8.42 -13.94 -2.60
CA ARG A 43 8.26 -12.76 -3.44
C ARG A 43 7.13 -12.99 -4.43
N ILE A 44 6.18 -12.08 -4.45
CA ILE A 44 4.99 -12.12 -5.29
C ILE A 44 4.98 -10.87 -6.15
N LYS A 45 4.90 -11.02 -7.47
CA LYS A 45 4.60 -9.93 -8.39
C LYS A 45 3.16 -10.04 -8.82
N VAL A 46 2.39 -8.98 -8.61
CA VAL A 46 1.00 -8.85 -9.02
C VAL A 46 0.83 -7.62 -9.92
N PHE A 47 -0.12 -7.71 -10.83
CA PHE A 47 -0.52 -6.61 -11.69
C PHE A 47 -1.99 -6.29 -11.43
N PHE A 48 -2.35 -5.03 -11.21
CA PHE A 48 -3.73 -4.60 -11.07
C PHE A 48 -4.12 -3.80 -12.31
N PRO A 49 -5.06 -4.29 -13.15
CA PRO A 49 -5.49 -3.56 -14.34
C PRO A 49 -6.15 -2.22 -13.99
N GLN A 50 -6.94 -2.20 -12.91
CA GLN A 50 -7.62 -1.01 -12.44
C GLN A 50 -7.90 -1.10 -10.94
N LEU A 51 -7.58 -0.04 -10.21
CA LEU A 51 -8.05 0.23 -8.86
C LEU A 51 -8.79 1.56 -8.83
N GLN A 52 -9.95 1.59 -8.17
CA GLN A 52 -10.64 2.83 -7.84
C GLN A 52 -10.63 3.02 -6.34
N MET A 53 -10.31 4.23 -5.89
CA MET A 53 -10.28 4.59 -4.49
C MET A 53 -11.21 5.76 -4.21
N THR A 54 -11.98 5.67 -3.14
CA THR A 54 -12.79 6.78 -2.63
C THR A 54 -12.44 7.04 -1.18
N SER A 55 -12.39 8.30 -0.76
CA SER A 55 -12.17 8.65 0.65
C SER A 55 -12.66 10.05 0.99
N ASN A 56 -12.83 10.34 2.27
CA ASN A 56 -12.98 11.70 2.76
C ASN A 56 -11.60 12.22 3.19
N TYR A 57 -11.13 13.31 2.60
CA TYR A 57 -9.81 13.86 2.89
C TYR A 57 -9.89 15.15 3.71
N THR A 58 -8.85 15.38 4.50
CA THR A 58 -8.52 16.68 5.09
C THR A 58 -7.05 16.95 4.82
N ILE A 59 -6.74 18.09 4.22
CA ILE A 59 -5.38 18.58 3.96
C ILE A 59 -5.14 19.81 4.82
N ASN A 60 -3.97 19.85 5.45
CA ASN A 60 -3.44 21.00 6.14
C ASN A 60 -1.95 21.11 5.86
N GLY A 61 -1.53 22.22 5.26
CA GLY A 61 -0.14 22.43 4.91
C GLY A 61 0.14 23.81 4.35
N ARG A 62 1.31 23.94 3.75
CA ARG A 62 1.74 25.12 3.00
C ARG A 62 2.69 24.76 1.88
N ILE A 63 2.63 25.55 0.81
CA ILE A 63 3.65 25.60 -0.22
C ILE A 63 4.30 26.98 -0.11
N LEU A 64 5.60 27.00 0.20
CA LEU A 64 6.34 28.21 0.59
C LEU A 64 5.63 28.93 1.75
N MET A 65 5.04 30.09 1.49
CA MET A 65 4.27 30.89 2.44
C MET A 65 2.76 30.74 2.27
N LEU A 66 2.29 30.07 1.21
CA LEU A 66 0.88 29.94 0.89
C LEU A 66 0.27 28.78 1.69
N PRO A 67 -0.68 29.02 2.62
CA PRO A 67 -1.38 27.95 3.32
C PRO A 67 -2.29 27.19 2.36
N ILE A 68 -2.34 25.87 2.52
CA ILE A 68 -3.26 24.98 1.81
C ILE A 68 -4.05 24.22 2.87
N ILE A 69 -5.32 24.57 2.97
CA ILE A 69 -6.27 23.92 3.87
C ILE A 69 -7.47 23.54 3.03
N GLY A 70 -7.93 22.31 3.17
CA GLY A 70 -9.11 21.85 2.46
C GLY A 70 -9.60 20.54 3.00
N SER A 71 -10.89 20.30 2.89
CA SER A 71 -11.50 19.01 3.18
C SER A 71 -12.58 18.71 2.16
N GLY A 72 -12.85 17.44 1.94
CA GLY A 72 -13.85 17.04 0.97
C GLY A 72 -13.78 15.57 0.62
N TYR A 73 -14.45 15.22 -0.46
CA TYR A 73 -14.43 13.88 -1.03
C TYR A 73 -13.31 13.75 -2.06
N SER A 74 -12.58 12.64 -1.99
CA SER A 74 -11.52 12.26 -2.92
C SER A 74 -11.93 11.01 -3.68
N PHE A 75 -11.72 11.04 -5.00
CA PHE A 75 -11.86 9.93 -5.91
C PHE A 75 -10.54 9.78 -6.69
N GLY A 76 -10.01 8.56 -6.72
CA GLY A 76 -8.81 8.21 -7.47
C GLY A 76 -9.08 7.02 -8.40
N ASN A 77 -8.59 7.09 -9.63
CA ASN A 77 -8.60 5.99 -10.59
C ASN A 77 -7.16 5.70 -10.99
N TYR A 78 -6.72 4.47 -10.77
CA TYR A 78 -5.35 4.01 -11.01
C TYR A 78 -5.42 2.80 -11.93
N THR A 79 -4.65 2.80 -13.00
CA THR A 79 -4.60 1.69 -13.96
C THR A 79 -3.18 1.19 -14.10
N ASP A 80 -3.04 -0.03 -14.61
CA ASP A 80 -1.75 -0.61 -15.00
C ASP A 80 -0.69 -0.64 -13.88
N ILE A 81 -1.13 -0.96 -12.66
CA ILE A 81 -0.27 -0.94 -11.47
C ILE A 81 0.50 -2.25 -11.38
N GLU A 82 1.82 -2.17 -11.27
CA GLU A 82 2.64 -3.31 -10.84
C GLU A 82 2.90 -3.21 -9.34
N ALA A 83 2.71 -4.32 -8.61
CA ALA A 83 3.12 -4.40 -7.22
C ALA A 83 4.01 -5.62 -6.98
N THR A 84 5.09 -5.41 -6.23
CA THR A 84 5.95 -6.48 -5.74
C THR A 84 5.83 -6.58 -4.23
N ALA A 85 5.22 -7.66 -3.75
CA ALA A 85 5.17 -8.01 -2.34
C ALA A 85 6.32 -8.96 -1.98
N VAL A 86 7.03 -8.67 -0.89
CA VAL A 86 8.08 -9.51 -0.33
C VAL A 86 7.74 -9.81 1.12
N MET A 87 7.65 -11.10 1.44
CA MET A 87 7.36 -11.60 2.78
C MET A 87 8.59 -12.33 3.30
N GLN A 88 8.95 -12.07 4.55
CA GLN A 88 10.00 -12.75 5.27
C GLN A 88 9.37 -13.41 6.51
N GLY A 89 9.65 -14.68 6.71
CA GLY A 89 9.06 -15.44 7.81
C GLY A 89 9.84 -16.69 8.12
N GLU A 90 9.30 -17.46 9.06
CA GLU A 90 9.87 -18.70 9.54
C GLU A 90 8.81 -19.79 9.67
N ARG A 91 9.24 -21.05 9.67
CA ARG A 91 8.35 -22.19 9.91
C ARG A 91 8.25 -22.43 11.40
N VAL A 92 7.02 -22.48 11.91
CA VAL A 92 6.75 -22.75 13.32
C VAL A 92 5.84 -23.98 13.44
N MET A 93 6.14 -24.84 14.41
CA MET A 93 5.26 -25.97 14.76
C MET A 93 4.23 -25.49 15.77
N ARG A 94 2.94 -25.66 15.46
CA ARG A 94 1.82 -25.39 16.38
C ARG A 94 0.82 -26.52 16.24
N ASP A 95 0.42 -27.13 17.36
CA ASP A 95 -0.54 -28.24 17.42
C ASP A 95 -0.20 -29.41 16.46
N GLY A 96 1.09 -29.75 16.39
CA GLY A 96 1.58 -30.82 15.51
C GLY A 96 1.58 -30.47 14.01
N LYS A 97 1.28 -29.23 13.63
CA LYS A 97 1.26 -28.76 12.23
C LYS A 97 2.29 -27.68 11.98
N VAL A 98 2.95 -27.76 10.82
CA VAL A 98 3.85 -26.72 10.33
C VAL A 98 3.02 -25.53 9.84
N HIS A 99 3.32 -24.36 10.36
CA HIS A 99 2.78 -23.08 9.91
C HIS A 99 3.91 -22.20 9.40
N PHE A 100 3.61 -21.30 8.46
CA PHE A 100 4.54 -20.25 8.07
C PHE A 100 4.14 -18.95 8.77
N GLN A 101 4.96 -18.51 9.71
CA GLN A 101 4.76 -17.27 10.43
C GLN A 101 5.47 -16.15 9.68
N VAL A 102 4.69 -15.25 9.08
CA VAL A 102 5.21 -14.05 8.43
C VAL A 102 5.63 -13.07 9.52
N GLY A 103 6.89 -12.64 9.48
CA GLY A 103 7.43 -11.58 10.35
C GLY A 103 7.35 -10.23 9.66
N ASP A 104 8.04 -10.09 8.52
CA ASP A 104 8.04 -8.85 7.75
C ASP A 104 7.27 -8.98 6.45
N PHE A 105 6.60 -7.90 6.08
CA PHE A 105 5.86 -7.76 4.82
C PHE A 105 6.15 -6.40 4.20
N PHE A 106 6.77 -6.42 3.03
CA PHE A 106 7.10 -5.22 2.26
C PHE A 106 6.35 -5.24 0.94
N VAL A 107 5.88 -4.08 0.51
CA VAL A 107 5.26 -3.90 -0.81
C VAL A 107 5.85 -2.68 -1.47
N ASP A 108 6.21 -2.85 -2.73
CA ASP A 108 6.59 -1.78 -3.64
C ASP A 108 5.56 -1.70 -4.77
N PHE A 109 5.14 -0.48 -5.10
CA PHE A 109 4.17 -0.21 -6.16
C PHE A 109 4.83 0.65 -7.23
N VAL A 110 4.65 0.27 -8.49
CA VAL A 110 4.95 1.08 -9.67
C VAL A 110 3.59 1.42 -10.30
N ILE A 111 3.26 2.72 -10.25
CA ILE A 111 1.98 3.31 -10.67
C ILE A 111 2.27 4.30 -11.79
#